data_AF-A0A1V5HY36-F1
#
_entry.id   AF-A0A1V5HY36-F1
#
_cell.length_a   1.000
_cell.length_b   1.000
_cell.length_c   1.000
_cell.angle_alpha   90.00
_cell.angle_beta   90.00
_cell.angle_gamma   90.00
#
_symmetry.space_group_name_H-M   'P 1'
#
loop_
_entity.id
_entity.type
_entity.pdbx_description
1 polymer ?
#
loop_
_entity_poly.entity_id
_entity_poly.type
_entity_poly.pdbx_seq_one_letter_code
_entity_poly.pdbx_strand_id
1 'polypeptide(L)'
;MNKSKIALAVLVASLAAWAHTSLASAPLSLESWVTARMSVWSPPGRTTYKEAVETEDEGRARYAEIARDAIHVVYDPSEPPVFPGEYGRAKTLATLLAVALAESGFRKDVDLGIGSYAKGDGGRSWCLMQIQLGKAVDGKTPMNIAMKGDGIEYVHDKSRGWGGEDLVADRRACLRTGLHVIRVSFNSCSGLPFDERLSTYTSGNCTDGRAASRTRMAKATGWLAESAPPMKDADVLSQMFPAASP
;
A
#
# COMPACT_ATOMS: atom_id res chain seq x y z
N MET A 1 4.37 -80.39 -38.66
CA MET A 1 4.91 -79.98 -37.34
C MET A 1 4.13 -78.75 -36.87
N ASN A 2 3.02 -78.96 -36.15
CA ASN A 2 2.78 -78.62 -34.73
C ASN A 2 3.00 -77.14 -34.39
N LYS A 3 1.98 -76.28 -34.25
CA LYS A 3 0.86 -76.20 -33.27
C LYS A 3 1.27 -75.68 -31.87
N SER A 4 0.50 -74.67 -31.43
CA SER A 4 0.13 -74.30 -30.05
C SER A 4 1.11 -73.46 -29.22
N LYS A 5 0.72 -72.54 -28.32
CA LYS A 5 -0.49 -71.75 -27.96
C LYS A 5 -0.31 -71.42 -26.45
N ILE A 6 -0.67 -70.18 -26.03
CA ILE A 6 -1.27 -69.82 -24.71
C ILE A 6 -0.32 -69.86 -23.47
N ALA A 7 -0.39 -69.04 -22.41
CA ALA A 7 -0.87 -67.70 -22.03
C ALA A 7 -0.61 -67.53 -20.50
N LEU A 8 -0.84 -66.31 -19.96
CA LEU A 8 -1.20 -65.97 -18.56
C LEU A 8 -0.08 -65.96 -17.50
N ALA A 9 0.47 -64.81 -17.08
CA ALA A 9 -0.05 -63.72 -16.21
C ALA A 9 -0.06 -64.04 -14.71
N VAL A 10 0.71 -63.30 -13.92
CA VAL A 10 0.48 -63.06 -12.48
C VAL A 10 0.67 -61.57 -12.18
N LEU A 11 -0.44 -60.95 -11.78
CA LEU A 11 -0.57 -59.65 -11.14
C LEU A 11 0.12 -59.66 -9.77
N VAL A 12 0.88 -58.61 -9.44
CA VAL A 12 0.96 -58.09 -8.06
C VAL A 12 0.88 -56.56 -8.13
N ALA A 13 -0.35 -56.06 -8.00
CA ALA A 13 -0.62 -54.64 -7.82
C ALA A 13 -0.36 -54.29 -6.35
N SER A 14 0.72 -53.56 -6.08
CA SER A 14 0.94 -52.92 -4.78
C SER A 14 0.21 -51.58 -4.78
N LEU A 15 -0.89 -51.53 -4.03
CA LEU A 15 -1.68 -50.33 -3.75
C LEU A 15 -0.84 -49.35 -2.92
N ALA A 16 -0.20 -48.38 -3.57
CA ALA A 16 0.29 -47.18 -2.91
C ALA A 16 -0.92 -46.30 -2.56
N ALA A 17 -1.40 -46.39 -1.33
CA ALA A 17 -2.34 -45.43 -0.78
C ALA A 17 -1.62 -44.09 -0.57
N TRP A 18 -1.59 -43.25 -1.60
CA TRP A 18 -1.18 -41.86 -1.46
C TRP A 18 -2.28 -41.12 -0.70
N ALA A 19 -2.11 -41.00 0.62
CA ALA A 19 -2.89 -40.08 1.43
C ALA A 19 -2.77 -38.69 0.81
N HIS A 20 -3.84 -38.22 0.17
CA HIS A 20 -3.96 -36.84 -0.25
C HIS A 20 -4.21 -36.03 1.02
N THR A 21 -3.15 -35.75 1.76
CA THR A 21 -3.17 -34.72 2.79
C THR A 21 -3.46 -33.44 2.03
N SER A 22 -4.73 -33.04 1.98
CA SER A 22 -5.14 -31.72 1.53
C SER A 22 -4.42 -30.75 2.46
N LEU A 23 -3.30 -30.22 2.00
CA LEU A 23 -2.65 -29.07 2.61
C LEU A 23 -3.63 -27.92 2.38
N ALA A 24 -4.58 -27.76 3.30
CA ALA A 24 -5.39 -26.57 3.36
C ALA A 24 -4.41 -25.39 3.44
N SER A 25 -4.34 -24.60 2.36
CA SER A 25 -3.50 -23.43 2.28
C SER A 25 -3.79 -22.57 3.51
N ALA A 26 -2.77 -22.23 4.29
CA ALA A 26 -2.94 -21.33 5.43
C ALA A 26 -3.67 -20.06 4.94
N PRO A 27 -4.59 -19.49 5.75
CA PRO A 27 -5.28 -18.27 5.37
C PRO A 27 -4.23 -17.19 5.07
N LEU A 28 -4.41 -16.48 3.95
CA LEU A 28 -3.52 -15.41 3.55
C LEU A 28 -3.48 -14.34 4.65
N SER A 29 -2.28 -13.98 5.12
CA SER A 29 -2.13 -12.85 6.04
C SER A 29 -2.45 -11.54 5.33
N LEU A 30 -2.84 -10.51 6.10
CA LEU A 30 -3.07 -9.17 5.55
C LEU A 30 -1.81 -8.62 4.87
N GLU A 31 -0.63 -8.83 5.45
CA GLU A 31 0.65 -8.41 4.87
C GLU A 31 0.92 -9.09 3.52
N SER A 32 0.73 -10.41 3.43
CA SER A 32 0.91 -11.14 2.16
C SER A 32 -0.11 -10.72 1.11
N TRP A 33 -1.35 -10.44 1.52
CA TRP A 33 -2.39 -9.92 0.63
C TRP A 33 -2.01 -8.55 0.04
N VAL A 34 -1.51 -7.64 0.88
CA VAL A 34 -1.03 -6.32 0.45
C VAL A 34 0.20 -6.43 -0.46
N THR A 35 1.21 -7.19 -0.03
CA THR A 35 2.49 -7.34 -0.75
C THR A 35 2.26 -7.97 -2.13
N ALA A 36 1.38 -8.96 -2.22
CA ALA A 36 0.99 -9.57 -3.49
C ALA A 36 0.35 -8.53 -4.42
N ARG A 37 -0.57 -7.70 -3.93
CA ARG A 37 -1.19 -6.65 -4.74
C ARG A 37 -0.17 -5.64 -5.25
N MET A 38 0.71 -5.16 -4.38
CA MET A 38 1.75 -4.20 -4.77
C MET A 38 2.63 -4.78 -5.87
N SER A 39 3.03 -6.05 -5.76
CA SER A 39 3.84 -6.75 -6.76
C SER A 39 3.13 -6.92 -8.10
N VAL A 40 1.80 -7.05 -8.12
CA VAL A 40 1.01 -7.06 -9.36
C VAL A 40 0.92 -5.67 -9.98
N TRP A 41 0.76 -4.62 -9.16
CA TRP A 41 0.66 -3.24 -9.67
C TRP A 41 1.99 -2.67 -10.17
N SER A 42 3.09 -3.01 -9.50
CA SER A 42 4.43 -2.52 -9.82
C SER A 42 5.43 -3.66 -9.60
N PRO A 43 5.67 -4.53 -10.59
CA PRO A 43 6.57 -5.66 -10.40
C PRO A 43 8.01 -5.19 -10.04
N PRO A 44 8.61 -5.67 -8.94
CA PRO A 44 9.95 -5.26 -8.53
C PRO A 44 11.02 -5.68 -9.55
N GLY A 45 12.14 -4.97 -9.56
CA GLY A 45 13.27 -5.25 -10.46
C GLY A 45 13.07 -4.90 -11.94
N ARG A 46 12.01 -4.13 -12.27
CA ARG A 46 11.71 -3.71 -13.66
C ARG A 46 12.10 -2.27 -13.99
N THR A 47 12.57 -1.50 -13.01
CA THR A 47 12.91 -0.08 -13.19
C THR A 47 14.23 0.13 -13.93
N THR A 48 14.32 1.22 -14.69
CA THR A 48 15.55 1.68 -15.36
C THR A 48 16.18 2.90 -14.68
N TYR A 49 15.52 3.47 -13.68
CA TYR A 49 16.10 4.56 -12.87
C TYR A 49 17.25 4.00 -12.03
N LYS A 50 18.45 4.53 -12.25
CA LYS A 50 19.70 4.01 -11.67
C LYS A 50 19.62 3.81 -10.16
N GLU A 51 19.13 4.80 -9.43
CA GLU A 51 19.01 4.77 -7.97
C GLU A 51 17.86 3.89 -7.48
N ALA A 52 16.91 3.55 -8.35
CA ALA A 52 15.79 2.68 -8.02
C ALA A 52 16.07 1.21 -8.28
N VAL A 53 17.19 0.87 -8.93
CA VAL A 53 17.53 -0.52 -9.27
C VAL A 53 17.65 -1.36 -7.99
N GLU A 54 16.97 -2.49 -8.03
CA GLU A 54 16.95 -3.56 -7.04
C GLU A 54 16.61 -4.86 -7.75
N THR A 55 16.99 -5.99 -7.18
CA THR A 55 16.55 -7.31 -7.66
C THR A 55 15.07 -7.54 -7.34
N GLU A 56 14.47 -8.56 -7.95
CA GLU A 56 13.08 -8.94 -7.68
C GLU A 56 12.86 -9.31 -6.20
N ASP A 57 13.82 -10.02 -5.59
CA ASP A 57 13.77 -10.41 -4.18
C ASP A 57 13.94 -9.23 -3.22
N GLU A 58 14.90 -8.33 -3.49
CA GLU A 58 15.09 -7.10 -2.70
C GLU A 58 13.84 -6.22 -2.76
N GLY A 59 13.26 -6.03 -3.95
CA GLY A 59 12.05 -5.23 -4.10
C GLY A 59 10.83 -5.85 -3.43
N ARG A 60 10.68 -7.19 -3.49
CA ARG A 60 9.63 -7.89 -2.72
C ARG A 60 9.79 -7.70 -1.21
N ALA A 61 11.01 -7.82 -0.69
CA ALA A 61 11.27 -7.61 0.73
C ALA A 61 10.92 -6.17 1.16
N ARG A 62 11.30 -5.18 0.35
CA ARG A 62 10.96 -3.77 0.58
C ARG A 62 9.45 -3.52 0.47
N TYR A 63 8.75 -4.19 -0.45
CA TYR A 63 7.28 -4.10 -0.54
C TYR A 63 6.61 -4.66 0.71
N ALA A 64 7.13 -5.73 1.29
CA ALA A 64 6.63 -6.25 2.57
C ALA A 64 6.85 -5.24 3.72
N GLU A 65 7.96 -4.51 3.73
CA GLU A 65 8.18 -3.42 4.70
C GLU A 65 7.18 -2.28 4.52
N ILE A 66 6.96 -1.82 3.28
CA ILE A 66 5.96 -0.80 2.97
C ILE A 66 4.56 -1.28 3.39
N ALA A 67 4.22 -2.54 3.11
CA ALA A 67 2.95 -3.14 3.50
C ALA A 67 2.77 -3.12 5.02
N ARG A 68 3.78 -3.53 5.79
CA ARG A 68 3.74 -3.50 7.26
C ARG A 68 3.54 -2.09 7.80
N ASP A 69 4.25 -1.09 7.27
CA ASP A 69 4.10 0.29 7.72
C ASP A 69 2.73 0.88 7.36
N ALA A 70 2.21 0.57 6.17
CA ALA A 70 0.87 1.00 5.75
C ALA A 70 -0.23 0.35 6.60
N ILE A 71 -0.10 -0.95 6.91
CA ILE A 71 -0.99 -1.65 7.84
C ILE A 71 -0.92 -1.00 9.21
N HIS A 72 0.29 -0.74 9.75
CA HIS A 72 0.47 -0.10 11.04
C HIS A 72 -0.20 1.27 11.14
N VAL A 73 -0.10 2.09 10.08
CA VAL A 73 -0.75 3.40 10.03
C VAL A 73 -2.27 3.28 9.93
N VAL A 74 -2.77 2.48 8.98
CA VAL A 74 -4.21 2.39 8.72
C VAL A 74 -4.97 1.63 9.81
N TYR A 75 -4.31 0.75 10.55
CA TYR A 75 -4.88 0.02 11.69
C TYR A 75 -4.54 0.60 13.05
N ASP A 76 -3.83 1.74 13.11
CA ASP A 76 -3.65 2.50 14.35
C ASP A 76 -5.04 2.85 14.94
N PRO A 77 -5.35 2.44 16.18
CA PRO A 77 -6.65 2.71 16.79
C PRO A 77 -6.97 4.21 16.91
N SER A 78 -5.93 5.05 16.96
CA SER A 78 -6.07 6.51 17.00
C SER A 78 -6.39 7.13 15.63
N GLU A 79 -6.19 6.38 14.55
CA GLU A 79 -6.48 6.80 13.19
C GLU A 79 -7.85 6.26 12.77
N PRO A 80 -8.86 7.11 12.54
CA PRO A 80 -10.13 6.65 12.00
C PRO A 80 -10.01 6.37 10.49
N PRO A 81 -10.71 5.35 9.96
CA PRO A 81 -10.66 5.02 8.55
C PRO A 81 -11.37 6.09 7.69
N VAL A 82 -10.98 6.18 6.41
CA VAL A 82 -11.68 7.00 5.40
C VAL A 82 -13.06 6.42 5.10
N PHE A 83 -13.18 5.09 5.15
CA PHE A 83 -14.41 4.38 4.81
C PHE A 83 -15.02 3.71 6.05
N PRO A 84 -16.35 3.68 6.18
CA PRO A 84 -17.02 2.98 7.27
C PRO A 84 -17.16 1.47 6.98
N GLY A 85 -17.63 0.74 7.99
CA GLY A 85 -18.01 -0.67 7.90
C GLY A 85 -16.93 -1.64 8.37
N GLU A 86 -17.25 -2.94 8.33
CA GLU A 86 -16.40 -4.03 8.86
C GLU A 86 -15.06 -4.25 8.10
N TYR A 87 -14.95 -3.63 6.91
CA TYR A 87 -13.74 -3.59 6.07
C TYR A 87 -13.32 -2.14 5.77
N GLY A 88 -13.74 -1.18 6.58
CA GLY A 88 -13.45 0.25 6.39
C GLY A 88 -11.96 0.58 6.36
N ARG A 89 -11.17 -0.01 7.26
CA ARG A 89 -9.71 0.11 7.31
C ARG A 89 -9.05 -0.62 6.15
N ALA A 90 -9.50 -1.84 5.80
CA ALA A 90 -8.99 -2.54 4.62
C ALA A 90 -9.22 -1.73 3.31
N LYS A 91 -10.41 -1.12 3.16
CA LYS A 91 -10.69 -0.20 2.04
C LYS A 91 -9.79 1.04 2.08
N THR A 92 -9.55 1.58 3.28
CA THR A 92 -8.68 2.75 3.49
C THR A 92 -7.24 2.43 3.08
N LEU A 93 -6.76 1.24 3.44
CA LEU A 93 -5.45 0.72 3.06
C LEU A 93 -5.33 0.55 1.54
N ALA A 94 -6.36 0.01 0.89
CA ALA A 94 -6.40 -0.11 -0.56
C ALA A 94 -6.32 1.25 -1.27
N THR A 95 -7.06 2.25 -0.79
CA THR A 95 -7.00 3.62 -1.32
C THR A 95 -5.65 4.29 -1.06
N LEU A 96 -5.10 4.18 0.15
CA LEU A 96 -3.79 4.73 0.50
C LEU A 96 -2.70 4.20 -0.43
N LEU A 97 -2.69 2.88 -0.67
CA LEU A 97 -1.70 2.25 -1.55
C LEU A 97 -1.94 2.55 -3.03
N ALA A 98 -3.19 2.69 -3.47
CA ALA A 98 -3.49 3.12 -4.84
C ALA A 98 -3.00 4.55 -5.10
N VAL A 99 -3.09 5.43 -4.09
CA VAL A 99 -2.51 6.77 -4.14
C VAL A 99 -0.98 6.67 -4.20
N ALA A 100 -0.34 5.97 -3.26
CA ALA A 100 1.12 5.78 -3.24
C ALA A 100 1.67 5.21 -4.56
N LEU A 101 0.96 4.27 -5.18
CA LEU A 101 1.27 3.74 -6.51
C LEU A 101 1.28 4.84 -7.57
N ALA A 102 0.23 5.67 -7.61
CA ALA A 102 0.12 6.74 -8.59
C ALA A 102 1.19 7.82 -8.38
N GLU A 103 1.56 8.08 -7.13
CA GLU A 103 2.55 9.10 -6.77
C GLU A 103 4.00 8.65 -7.00
N SER A 104 4.33 7.39 -6.70
CA SER A 104 5.73 6.94 -6.63
C SER A 104 6.04 5.67 -7.41
N GLY A 105 5.02 4.92 -7.83
CA GLY A 105 5.19 3.56 -8.34
C GLY A 105 5.83 2.59 -7.33
N PHE A 106 5.85 2.95 -6.04
CA PHE A 106 6.63 2.30 -4.98
C PHE A 106 8.13 2.20 -5.29
N ARG A 107 8.67 3.10 -6.11
CA ARG A 107 10.08 3.06 -6.49
C ARG A 107 10.99 3.23 -5.27
N LYS A 108 12.07 2.44 -5.24
CA LYS A 108 13.08 2.48 -4.17
C LYS A 108 13.71 3.86 -3.99
N ASP A 109 13.98 4.56 -5.08
CA ASP A 109 14.60 5.88 -5.00
C ASP A 109 13.69 6.93 -4.35
N VAL A 110 12.38 6.85 -4.60
CA VAL A 110 11.37 7.69 -3.96
C VAL A 110 11.15 7.30 -2.49
N ASP A 111 11.08 6.00 -2.18
CA ASP A 111 10.94 5.46 -0.82
C ASP A 111 12.10 5.92 0.07
N LEU A 112 13.33 5.81 -0.43
CA LEU A 112 14.55 6.11 0.32
C LEU A 112 15.06 7.55 0.12
N GLY A 113 14.39 8.34 -0.73
CA GLY A 113 14.77 9.73 -1.03
C GLY A 113 16.14 9.90 -1.68
N ILE A 114 16.59 8.93 -2.50
CA ILE A 114 17.94 8.89 -3.08
C ILE A 114 17.95 9.34 -4.56
N GLY A 115 18.90 10.19 -4.91
CA GLY A 115 19.06 10.67 -6.29
C GLY A 115 18.10 11.80 -6.69
N SER A 116 18.26 12.28 -7.92
CA SER A 116 17.52 13.45 -8.44
C SER A 116 16.07 13.15 -8.81
N TYR A 117 15.72 11.88 -9.03
CA TYR A 117 14.38 11.45 -9.44
C TYR A 117 13.48 11.04 -8.26
N ALA A 118 14.01 11.02 -7.03
CA ALA A 118 13.26 10.67 -5.82
C ALA A 118 12.11 11.64 -5.48
N LYS A 119 12.12 12.85 -6.05
CA LYS A 119 11.20 13.93 -5.72
C LYS A 119 10.43 14.37 -6.95
N GLY A 120 9.12 14.53 -6.81
CA GLY A 120 8.22 15.05 -7.85
C GLY A 120 8.18 16.57 -7.89
N ASP A 121 7.38 17.09 -8.83
CA ASP A 121 7.11 18.54 -8.98
C ASP A 121 8.37 19.42 -9.01
N GLY A 122 9.41 18.97 -9.74
CA GLY A 122 10.68 19.70 -9.82
C GLY A 122 11.45 19.73 -8.49
N GLY A 123 11.29 18.70 -7.65
CA GLY A 123 11.96 18.56 -6.36
C GLY A 123 11.19 19.14 -5.17
N ARG A 124 9.87 19.37 -5.33
CA ARG A 124 9.01 19.99 -4.30
C ARG A 124 8.18 18.98 -3.51
N SER A 125 8.04 17.76 -4.03
CA SER A 125 7.17 16.72 -3.46
C SER A 125 8.00 15.54 -2.97
N TRP A 126 7.63 15.02 -1.80
CA TRP A 126 8.49 14.18 -0.97
C TRP A 126 7.82 12.85 -0.60
N CYS A 127 8.66 11.83 -0.38
CA CYS A 127 8.29 10.49 0.04
C CYS A 127 7.33 9.75 -0.91
N LEU A 128 6.92 8.52 -0.55
CA LEU A 128 6.02 7.68 -1.35
C LEU A 128 4.66 8.32 -1.67
N MET A 129 4.21 9.26 -0.82
CA MET A 129 2.94 9.96 -0.96
C MET A 129 3.07 11.29 -1.72
N GLN A 130 4.30 11.68 -2.13
CA GLN A 130 4.57 12.93 -2.87
C GLN A 130 3.96 14.17 -2.22
N ILE A 131 4.17 14.34 -0.91
CA ILE A 131 3.66 15.50 -0.16
C ILE A 131 4.43 16.76 -0.59
N GLN A 132 3.72 17.76 -1.10
CA GLN A 132 4.31 18.99 -1.60
C GLN A 132 4.69 19.93 -0.45
N LEU A 133 5.96 19.94 -0.08
CA LEU A 133 6.53 20.81 0.98
C LEU A 133 7.50 21.86 0.44
N GLY A 134 7.65 21.93 -0.89
CA GLY A 134 8.57 22.84 -1.56
C GLY A 134 9.98 22.27 -1.67
N LYS A 135 10.84 23.01 -2.38
CA LYS A 135 12.23 22.61 -2.64
C LYS A 135 13.07 22.86 -1.40
N ALA A 136 13.89 21.88 -1.01
CA ALA A 136 14.79 22.06 0.13
C ALA A 136 15.81 23.17 -0.13
N VAL A 137 16.07 23.96 0.91
CA VAL A 137 17.15 24.93 1.03
C VAL A 137 17.97 24.49 2.25
N ASP A 138 19.28 24.31 2.07
CA ASP A 138 20.19 23.83 3.12
C ASP A 138 19.71 22.53 3.81
N GLY A 139 19.18 21.61 3.00
CA GLY A 139 18.70 20.31 3.46
C GLY A 139 17.33 20.31 4.13
N LYS A 140 16.65 21.46 4.21
CA LYS A 140 15.34 21.61 4.87
C LYS A 140 14.27 22.15 3.93
N THR A 141 13.06 21.62 4.00
CA THR A 141 11.92 22.17 3.25
C THR A 141 11.52 23.55 3.79
N PRO A 142 10.91 24.45 2.99
CA PRO A 142 10.43 25.76 3.46
C PRO A 142 9.22 25.65 4.41
N MET A 143 8.46 24.57 4.34
CA MET A 143 7.34 24.28 5.26
C MET A 143 7.40 22.85 5.78
N ASN A 144 6.84 22.65 6.96
CA ASN A 144 6.56 21.34 7.54
C ASN A 144 5.05 21.09 7.49
N ILE A 145 4.66 19.84 7.68
CA ILE A 145 3.28 19.42 7.81
C ILE A 145 3.04 18.85 9.20
N ALA A 146 2.09 19.43 9.93
CA ALA A 146 1.69 18.99 11.25
C ALA A 146 0.27 18.42 11.20
N MET A 147 0.01 17.39 12.00
CA MET A 147 -1.35 16.86 12.18
C MET A 147 -2.16 17.81 13.07
N LYS A 148 -3.42 18.06 12.71
CA LYS A 148 -4.33 18.94 13.44
C LYS A 148 -5.71 18.30 13.52
N GLY A 149 -5.97 17.57 14.61
CA GLY A 149 -7.17 16.76 14.74
C GLY A 149 -7.19 15.65 13.69
N ASP A 150 -8.21 15.66 12.84
CA ASP A 150 -8.34 14.75 11.70
C ASP A 150 -7.77 15.27 10.38
N GLY A 151 -7.22 16.49 10.39
CA GLY A 151 -6.65 17.13 9.22
C GLY A 151 -5.16 17.44 9.36
N ILE A 152 -4.69 18.29 8.45
CA ILE A 152 -3.31 18.74 8.36
C ILE A 152 -3.23 20.25 8.47
N GLU A 153 -2.07 20.73 8.91
CA GLU A 153 -1.71 22.15 8.90
C GLU A 153 -0.30 22.28 8.33
N TYR A 154 -0.13 23.14 7.34
CA TYR A 154 1.20 23.53 6.87
C TYR A 154 1.77 24.60 7.81
N VAL A 155 2.97 24.37 8.32
CA VAL A 155 3.61 25.23 9.33
C VAL A 155 5.01 25.67 8.88
N HIS A 156 5.35 26.93 9.17
CA HIS A 156 6.69 27.47 8.92
C HIS A 156 7.65 27.24 10.10
N ASP A 157 7.09 27.02 11.30
CA ASP A 157 7.85 26.68 12.50
C ASP A 157 8.47 25.27 12.37
N LYS A 158 9.80 25.23 12.28
CA LYS A 158 10.56 23.98 12.09
C LYS A 158 10.61 23.08 13.31
N SER A 159 10.18 23.56 14.46
CA SER A 159 10.03 22.73 15.66
C SER A 159 8.74 21.90 15.66
N ARG A 160 7.84 22.15 14.69
CA ARG A 160 6.54 21.47 14.58
C ARG A 160 6.41 20.68 13.29
N GLY A 161 5.73 19.55 13.38
CA GLY A 161 5.42 18.70 12.24
C GLY A 161 6.65 18.08 11.58
N TRP A 162 6.46 17.56 10.37
CA TRP A 162 7.48 16.89 9.58
C TRP A 162 7.89 17.72 8.36
N GLY A 163 9.19 17.91 8.17
CA GLY A 163 9.77 18.36 6.90
C GLY A 163 9.83 17.23 5.88
N GLY A 164 10.22 17.55 4.65
CA GLY A 164 10.32 16.55 3.58
C GLY A 164 11.33 15.45 3.88
N GLU A 165 12.44 15.80 4.53
CA GLU A 165 13.47 14.88 5.00
C GLU A 165 12.97 13.94 6.10
N ASP A 166 12.11 14.42 7.01
CA ASP A 166 11.52 13.60 8.06
C ASP A 166 10.56 12.56 7.45
N LEU A 167 9.78 12.96 6.45
CA LEU A 167 8.87 12.05 5.74
C LEU A 167 9.62 10.98 4.92
N VAL A 168 10.81 11.28 4.42
CA VAL A 168 11.66 10.28 3.75
C VAL A 168 12.30 9.33 4.77
N ALA A 169 12.74 9.86 5.91
CA ALA A 169 13.38 9.07 6.96
C ALA A 169 12.41 8.14 7.71
N ASP A 170 11.14 8.55 7.83
CA ASP A 170 10.09 7.79 8.49
C ASP A 170 8.92 7.52 7.53
N ARG A 171 8.88 6.29 7.00
CA ARG A 171 7.82 5.84 6.10
C ARG A 171 6.44 5.90 6.75
N ARG A 172 6.31 5.65 8.05
CA ARG A 172 5.02 5.75 8.76
C ARG A 172 4.58 7.20 8.86
N ALA A 173 5.49 8.14 9.07
CA ALA A 173 5.17 9.57 9.00
C ALA A 173 4.70 9.98 7.60
N CYS A 174 5.36 9.50 6.54
CA CYS A 174 4.92 9.71 5.15
C CYS A 174 3.50 9.17 4.90
N LEU A 175 3.26 7.91 5.24
CA LEU A 175 1.97 7.24 5.01
C LEU A 175 0.85 7.85 5.85
N ARG A 176 1.12 8.19 7.12
CA ARG A 176 0.17 8.87 8.01
C ARG A 176 -0.18 10.25 7.47
N THR A 177 0.80 11.03 7.06
CA THR A 177 0.57 12.33 6.40
C THR A 177 -0.32 12.17 5.17
N GLY A 178 0.00 11.21 4.29
CA GLY A 178 -0.81 10.91 3.12
C GLY A 178 -2.25 10.50 3.46
N LEU A 179 -2.45 9.69 4.49
CA LEU A 179 -3.77 9.31 4.98
C LEU A 179 -4.60 10.53 5.43
N HIS A 180 -4.01 11.45 6.20
CA HIS A 180 -4.68 12.67 6.62
C HIS A 180 -5.01 13.59 5.44
N VAL A 181 -4.11 13.72 4.45
CA VAL A 181 -4.39 14.49 3.22
C VAL A 181 -5.55 13.85 2.43
N ILE A 182 -5.60 12.52 2.33
CA ILE A 182 -6.72 11.79 1.71
C ILE A 182 -8.03 12.12 2.44
N ARG A 183 -8.05 12.07 3.78
CA ARG A 183 -9.24 12.39 4.58
C ARG A 183 -9.70 13.83 4.39
N VAL A 184 -8.79 14.78 4.43
CA VAL A 184 -9.07 16.19 4.11
C VAL A 184 -9.70 16.28 2.73
N SER A 185 -9.15 15.58 1.73
CA SER A 185 -9.72 15.60 0.38
C SER A 185 -11.13 15.04 0.32
N PHE A 186 -11.38 13.92 0.99
CA PHE A 186 -12.72 13.32 1.04
C PHE A 186 -13.75 14.24 1.69
N ASN A 187 -13.35 14.98 2.71
CA ASN A 187 -14.20 15.93 3.41
C ASN A 187 -14.45 17.19 2.56
N SER A 188 -13.39 17.80 2.03
CA SER A 188 -13.47 19.01 1.20
C SER A 188 -14.27 18.81 -0.08
N CYS A 189 -14.18 17.62 -0.69
CA CYS A 189 -14.91 17.28 -1.91
C CYS A 189 -16.13 16.38 -1.66
N SER A 190 -16.73 16.44 -0.47
CA SER A 190 -17.88 15.60 -0.10
C SER A 190 -19.11 15.75 -1.00
N GLY A 191 -19.25 16.89 -1.70
CA GLY A 191 -20.30 17.12 -2.71
C GLY A 191 -20.09 16.42 -4.06
N LEU A 192 -18.93 15.82 -4.31
CA LEU A 192 -18.64 15.10 -5.55
C LEU A 192 -19.06 13.62 -5.48
N PRO A 193 -19.22 12.96 -6.65
CA PRO A 193 -19.20 11.50 -6.76
C PRO A 193 -18.04 10.89 -5.95
N PHE A 194 -18.29 9.74 -5.35
CA PHE A 194 -17.37 9.11 -4.41
C PHE A 194 -15.96 8.86 -4.99
N ASP A 195 -15.88 8.46 -6.26
CA ASP A 195 -14.65 8.21 -6.99
C ASP A 195 -13.88 9.48 -7.38
N GLU A 196 -14.47 10.66 -7.16
CA GLU A 196 -13.87 11.98 -7.43
C GLU A 196 -13.41 12.69 -6.15
N ARG A 197 -13.60 12.08 -4.97
CA ARG A 197 -13.31 12.71 -3.68
C ARG A 197 -11.81 12.81 -3.33
N LEU A 198 -10.91 12.25 -4.15
CA LEU A 198 -9.46 12.52 -4.07
C LEU A 198 -9.03 13.78 -4.84
N SER A 199 -9.96 14.57 -5.40
CA SER A 199 -9.59 15.70 -6.29
C SER A 199 -8.65 16.71 -5.64
N THR A 200 -8.88 17.11 -4.38
CA THR A 200 -7.94 18.06 -3.74
C THR A 200 -6.60 17.43 -3.40
N TYR A 201 -6.53 16.12 -3.14
CA TYR A 201 -5.24 15.43 -3.02
C TYR A 201 -4.44 15.58 -4.31
N THR A 202 -5.08 15.40 -5.47
CA THR A 202 -4.39 15.31 -6.76
C THR A 202 -4.08 16.67 -7.39
N SER A 203 -4.89 17.71 -7.14
CA SER A 203 -4.73 19.03 -7.78
C SER A 203 -4.86 20.22 -6.83
N GLY A 204 -5.07 20.00 -5.54
CA GLY A 204 -5.32 21.06 -4.56
C GLY A 204 -6.74 21.66 -4.61
N ASN A 205 -7.63 21.21 -5.50
CA ASN A 205 -9.02 21.69 -5.59
C ASN A 205 -10.00 20.60 -6.06
N CYS A 206 -11.30 20.82 -5.89
CA CYS A 206 -12.33 19.81 -6.22
C CYS A 206 -12.72 19.75 -7.72
N THR A 207 -12.18 20.61 -8.57
CA THR A 207 -12.56 20.68 -9.99
C THR A 207 -11.55 19.98 -10.89
N ASP A 208 -10.27 20.31 -10.74
CA ASP A 208 -9.23 19.87 -11.69
C ASP A 208 -8.77 18.43 -11.43
N GLY A 209 -8.84 17.98 -10.18
CA GLY A 209 -8.34 16.68 -9.75
C GLY A 209 -9.25 15.49 -10.05
N ARG A 210 -10.41 15.71 -10.66
CA ARG A 210 -11.49 14.70 -10.78
C ARG A 210 -11.06 13.48 -11.58
N ALA A 211 -10.46 13.67 -12.76
CA ALA A 211 -9.99 12.55 -13.59
C ALA A 211 -8.92 11.72 -12.87
N ALA A 212 -7.96 12.40 -12.25
CA ALA A 212 -6.88 11.80 -11.49
C ALA A 212 -7.37 11.04 -10.25
N SER A 213 -8.43 11.54 -9.61
CA SER A 213 -9.13 10.87 -8.51
C SER A 213 -9.77 9.56 -8.98
N ARG A 214 -10.54 9.59 -10.07
CA ARG A 214 -11.23 8.40 -10.59
C ARG A 214 -10.25 7.28 -10.92
N THR A 215 -9.10 7.60 -11.52
CA THR A 215 -8.05 6.59 -11.80
C THR A 215 -7.53 5.92 -10.53
N ARG A 216 -7.24 6.70 -9.47
CA ARG A 216 -6.75 6.17 -8.19
C ARG A 216 -7.82 5.33 -7.49
N MET A 217 -9.06 5.83 -7.46
CA MET A 217 -10.18 5.11 -6.86
C MET A 217 -10.50 3.82 -7.61
N ALA A 218 -10.46 3.82 -8.94
CA ALA A 218 -10.65 2.61 -9.76
C ALA A 218 -9.58 1.55 -9.49
N LYS A 219 -8.33 1.93 -9.19
CA LYS A 219 -7.29 0.97 -8.78
C LYS A 219 -7.65 0.31 -7.45
N ALA A 220 -8.02 1.09 -6.44
CA ALA A 220 -8.40 0.57 -5.14
C ALA A 220 -9.65 -0.32 -5.20
N THR A 221 -10.72 0.12 -5.87
CA THR A 221 -11.97 -0.65 -5.97
C THR A 221 -11.82 -1.88 -6.85
N GLY A 222 -11.03 -1.80 -7.93
CA GLY A 222 -10.70 -2.95 -8.77
C GLY A 222 -9.98 -4.04 -7.99
N TRP A 223 -9.00 -3.68 -7.15
CA TRP A 223 -8.36 -4.65 -6.25
C TRP A 223 -9.37 -5.33 -5.33
N LEU A 224 -10.19 -4.55 -4.64
CA LEU A 224 -11.16 -5.08 -3.69
C LEU A 224 -12.23 -5.98 -4.36
N ALA A 225 -12.51 -5.77 -5.64
CA ALA A 225 -13.38 -6.63 -6.43
C ALA A 225 -12.69 -7.94 -6.88
N GLU A 226 -11.41 -7.87 -7.22
CA GLU A 226 -10.60 -9.03 -7.62
C GLU A 226 -10.23 -9.94 -6.43
N SER A 227 -10.00 -9.34 -5.26
CA SER A 227 -9.53 -10.03 -4.07
C SER A 227 -10.06 -9.36 -2.82
N ALA A 228 -10.97 -10.05 -2.12
CA ALA A 228 -11.49 -9.59 -0.85
C ALA A 228 -10.38 -9.54 0.22
N PRO A 229 -10.44 -8.59 1.18
CA PRO A 229 -9.56 -8.60 2.34
C PRO A 229 -9.66 -9.95 3.07
N PRO A 230 -8.54 -10.52 3.53
CA PRO A 230 -8.54 -11.87 4.10
C PRO A 230 -9.19 -11.95 5.48
N MET A 231 -9.39 -10.82 6.16
CA MET A 231 -9.95 -10.73 7.52
C MET A 231 -10.77 -9.45 7.68
N LYS A 232 -11.71 -9.45 8.63
CA LYS A 232 -12.42 -8.23 9.02
C LYS A 232 -11.52 -7.33 9.85
N ASP A 233 -11.81 -6.04 9.88
CA ASP A 233 -10.95 -5.07 10.57
C ASP A 233 -10.86 -5.36 12.08
N ALA A 234 -11.93 -5.85 12.70
CA ALA A 234 -11.95 -6.23 14.11
C ALA A 234 -10.96 -7.37 14.43
N ASP A 235 -10.82 -8.33 13.51
CA ASP A 235 -9.89 -9.46 13.68
C ASP A 235 -8.45 -8.98 13.55
N VAL A 236 -8.16 -8.10 12.58
CA VAL A 236 -6.83 -7.49 12.41
C VAL A 236 -6.44 -6.69 13.65
N LEU A 237 -7.35 -5.84 14.15
CA LEU A 237 -7.11 -5.04 15.35
C LEU A 237 -6.86 -5.92 16.58
N SER A 238 -7.62 -7.00 16.74
CA SER A 238 -7.45 -7.93 17.86
C SER A 238 -6.09 -8.66 17.82
N GLN A 239 -5.56 -8.93 16.63
CA GLN A 239 -4.24 -9.55 16.45
C GLN A 239 -3.10 -8.55 16.69
N MET A 240 -3.24 -7.30 16.21
CA MET A 240 -2.19 -6.27 16.32
C MET A 240 -2.12 -5.63 17.70
N PHE A 241 -3.26 -5.46 18.36
CA PHE A 241 -3.40 -4.80 19.65
C PHE A 241 -4.19 -5.72 20.60
N PRO A 242 -3.62 -6.87 21.00
CA PRO A 242 -4.30 -7.78 21.92
C PRO A 242 -4.60 -7.04 23.22
N ALA A 243 -5.80 -7.26 23.75
CA ALA A 243 -6.15 -6.74 25.08
C ALA A 243 -5.10 -7.21 26.10
N ALA A 244 -4.68 -6.31 27.00
CA ALA A 244 -3.82 -6.70 28.11
C ALA A 244 -4.49 -7.86 28.84
N SER A 245 -3.75 -8.96 29.03
CA SER A 245 -4.25 -10.06 29.85
C SER A 245 -4.52 -9.54 31.27
N PRO A 246 -5.67 -9.88 31.88
CA PRO A 246 -6.05 -9.40 33.20
C PRO A 246 -5.08 -9.81 34.30
#